data_AF-A0A3M1CL05-F1
#
_entry.id   AF-A0A3M1CL05-F1
#
_cell.length_a   1.000
_cell.length_b   1.000
_cell.length_c   1.000
_cell.angle_alpha   90.00
_cell.angle_beta   90.00
_cell.angle_gamma   90.00
#
_symmetry.space_group_name_H-M   'P 1'
#
loop_
_entity.id
_entity.type
_entity.pdbx_description
1 polymer ?
#
loop_
_entity_poly.entity_id
_entity_poly.type
_entity_poly.pdbx_seq_one_letter_code
_entity_poly.pdbx_strand_id
1 'polypeptide(L)'
;ERALLAHLLGSADRVHLSWPSSDDDGRLVPVSPQIEALRLARPDLAVQVVPVPGSASDPPPGLEAVPRPPMEHAMRVALGGGPDDAEAVALVALAMGRNPGAAVAARARVRIRQEMDAPPGSLGLGPYLGLVGPVIGADPRRGPVAVTTLERVATCGWQAFLSHVLRVEAPPAASADLPAIDERLVGTLVHAVLERIVRDATDLDDRALDLDAALRRSPTPVPWPPPTVLDALVTRLGEQLAREEGLGLPGLWRVLARRAHPYLDVARAFDWKDGPPPVLAVEVEGRVEMAVDGAPRSIHFRADRVDRDPEGRVIVTDYKTGKPVSTLKTPARRDAAVFDALARGERIQAALYARAAGGDSVGRYLSLKPDVVEADDNRREARLPSETNTRPEVMDRLALVVERVMRAWDAGSLLPRLVDDRGEVPSACDWCRVRAACLQGDTTARKRLLAWAEGESRGPRGPASARDLWRIADPPDGNLGEETA
;
A
#
# COMPACT_ATOMS: atom_id res chain seq x y z
N GLU A 1 29.78 36.12 2.12
CA GLU A 1 29.10 36.31 0.82
C GLU A 1 29.84 37.25 -0.14
N ARG A 2 29.98 38.56 0.15
CA ARG A 2 30.72 39.50 -0.74
C ARG A 2 32.16 39.07 -1.07
N ALA A 3 32.90 38.59 -0.06
CA ALA A 3 34.27 38.09 -0.25
C ALA A 3 34.32 36.80 -1.09
N LEU A 4 33.26 35.97 -1.02
CA LEU A 4 33.13 34.76 -1.82
C LEU A 4 32.81 35.09 -3.28
N LEU A 5 31.87 36.02 -3.51
CA LEU A 5 31.56 36.51 -4.86
C LEU A 5 32.79 37.15 -5.51
N ALA A 6 33.56 37.95 -4.77
CA ALA A 6 34.80 38.54 -5.28
C ALA A 6 35.85 37.46 -5.65
N HIS A 7 36.01 36.41 -4.84
CA HIS A 7 36.90 35.29 -5.16
C HIS A 7 36.43 34.53 -6.41
N LEU A 8 35.12 34.29 -6.56
CA LEU A 8 34.55 33.62 -7.73
C LEU A 8 34.65 34.46 -9.01
N LEU A 9 34.50 35.78 -8.91
CA LEU A 9 34.71 36.67 -10.05
C LEU A 9 36.18 36.76 -10.46
N GLY A 10 37.10 36.57 -9.51
CA GLY A 10 38.55 36.56 -9.74
C GLY A 10 39.13 35.21 -10.15
N SER A 11 38.34 34.13 -10.20
CA SER A 11 38.86 32.79 -10.44
C SER A 11 39.08 32.46 -11.93
N ALA A 12 38.68 33.33 -12.84
CA ALA A 12 38.86 33.15 -14.28
C ALA A 12 38.91 34.51 -15.00
N ASP A 13 39.57 34.54 -16.17
CA ASP A 13 39.68 35.74 -17.00
C ASP A 13 38.34 36.22 -17.57
N ARG A 14 37.35 35.32 -17.66
CA ARG A 14 35.97 35.62 -18.08
C ARG A 14 35.00 34.85 -17.20
N VAL A 15 34.06 35.56 -16.59
CA VAL A 15 33.03 34.99 -15.73
C VAL A 15 31.65 35.43 -16.22
N HIS A 16 30.75 34.46 -16.38
CA HIS A 16 29.35 34.70 -16.72
C HIS A 16 28.51 34.52 -15.45
N LEU A 17 27.69 35.52 -15.13
CA LEU A 17 26.74 35.47 -14.02
C LEU A 17 25.32 35.32 -14.59
N SER A 18 24.60 34.31 -14.12
CA SER A 18 23.19 34.08 -14.47
C SER A 18 22.33 34.04 -13.22
N TRP A 19 21.14 34.61 -13.29
CA TRP A 19 20.14 34.53 -12.23
C TRP A 19 18.74 34.37 -12.85
N PRO A 20 17.83 33.63 -12.20
CA PRO A 20 16.47 33.48 -12.70
C PRO A 20 15.69 34.80 -12.54
N SER A 21 14.84 35.11 -13.53
CA SER A 21 13.89 36.22 -13.42
C SER A 21 12.58 35.83 -12.73
N SER A 22 12.34 34.53 -12.57
CA SER A 22 11.16 33.96 -11.90
C SER A 22 11.49 32.67 -11.16
N ASP A 23 10.70 32.34 -10.14
CA ASP A 23 10.79 31.07 -9.41
C ASP A 23 10.03 29.94 -10.13
N ASP A 24 10.03 28.75 -9.53
CA ASP A 24 9.36 27.55 -10.05
C ASP A 24 7.83 27.71 -10.16
N ASP A 25 7.25 28.68 -9.44
CA ASP A 25 5.83 29.04 -9.49
C ASP A 25 5.54 30.17 -10.50
N GLY A 26 6.54 30.62 -11.25
CA GLY A 26 6.42 31.70 -12.23
C GLY A 26 6.33 33.10 -11.63
N ARG A 27 6.61 33.27 -10.33
CA ARG A 27 6.62 34.59 -9.68
C ARG A 27 7.94 35.29 -9.93
N LEU A 28 7.90 36.60 -10.15
CA LEU A 28 9.10 37.39 -10.38
C LEU A 28 10.05 37.36 -9.18
N VAL A 29 11.31 37.03 -9.45
CA VAL A 29 12.37 37.00 -8.44
C VAL A 29 13.20 38.29 -8.58
N PRO A 30 13.36 39.09 -7.51
CA PRO A 30 14.19 40.28 -7.56
C PRO A 30 15.66 39.91 -7.77
N VAL A 31 16.37 40.75 -8.52
CA VAL A 31 17.82 40.59 -8.74
C VAL A 31 18.55 40.70 -7.40
N SER A 32 19.56 39.85 -7.19
CA SER A 32 20.39 39.93 -5.98
C SER A 32 21.01 41.33 -5.85
N PRO A 33 20.98 41.96 -4.65
CA PRO A 33 21.58 43.29 -4.43
C PRO A 33 23.06 43.36 -4.81
N GLN A 34 23.78 42.24 -4.79
CA GLN A 34 25.19 42.16 -5.16
C GLN A 34 25.40 42.27 -6.68
N ILE A 35 24.49 41.65 -7.46
CA ILE A 35 24.48 41.76 -8.93
C ILE A 35 24.05 43.17 -9.32
N GLU A 36 23.07 43.74 -8.63
CA GLU A 36 22.62 45.11 -8.87
C GLU A 36 23.74 46.13 -8.60
N ALA A 37 24.45 45.99 -7.48
CA ALA A 37 25.62 46.81 -7.17
C ALA A 37 26.74 46.68 -8.23
N LEU A 38 26.98 45.47 -8.74
CA LEU A 38 27.95 45.24 -9.82
C LEU A 38 27.52 45.92 -11.12
N ARG A 39 26.24 45.83 -11.49
CA ARG A 39 25.68 46.50 -12.67
C ARG A 39 25.79 48.02 -12.58
N LEU A 40 25.57 48.59 -11.39
CA LEU A 40 25.73 50.03 -11.16
C LEU A 40 27.20 50.47 -11.24
N ALA A 41 28.11 49.68 -10.68
CA ALA A 41 29.54 49.98 -10.71
C ALA A 41 30.20 49.76 -12.08
N ARG A 42 29.62 48.87 -12.90
CA ARG A 42 30.13 48.49 -14.23
C ARG A 42 29.00 48.52 -15.26
N PRO A 43 28.53 49.73 -15.65
CA PRO A 43 27.43 49.89 -16.60
C PRO A 43 27.81 49.43 -18.02
N ASP A 44 29.11 49.22 -18.28
CA ASP A 44 29.65 48.64 -19.51
C ASP A 44 29.37 47.13 -19.67
N LEU A 45 28.95 46.45 -18.59
CA LEU A 45 28.60 45.03 -18.66
C LEU A 45 27.24 44.85 -19.35
N ALA A 46 27.26 44.19 -20.50
CA ALA A 46 26.05 43.83 -21.22
C ALA A 46 25.24 42.79 -20.42
N VAL A 47 24.01 43.15 -20.05
CA VAL A 47 23.03 42.19 -19.52
C VAL A 47 22.21 41.66 -20.69
N GLN A 48 22.29 40.36 -20.91
CA GLN A 48 21.48 39.67 -21.91
C GLN A 48 20.36 38.92 -21.21
N VAL A 49 19.14 39.11 -21.70
CA VAL A 49 18.02 38.23 -21.33
C VAL A 49 18.14 36.99 -22.19
N VAL A 50 18.53 35.88 -21.55
CA VAL A 50 18.62 34.59 -22.23
C VAL A 50 17.34 33.82 -21.95
N PRO A 51 16.68 33.24 -22.96
CA PRO A 51 15.56 32.34 -22.73
C PRO A 51 16.00 31.19 -21.81
N VAL A 52 15.07 30.71 -20.99
CA VAL A 52 15.33 29.59 -20.07
C VAL A 52 15.86 28.41 -20.90
N PRO A 53 16.99 27.79 -20.53
CA PRO A 53 17.47 26.59 -21.22
C PRO A 53 16.35 25.55 -21.30
N GLY A 54 15.91 25.23 -22.52
CA GLY A 54 14.81 24.29 -22.76
C GLY A 54 13.44 24.92 -23.01
N SER A 55 13.29 26.26 -22.97
CA SER A 55 12.07 26.92 -23.44
C SER A 55 11.91 26.74 -24.96
N ALA A 56 10.65 26.72 -25.43
CA ALA A 56 10.31 26.58 -26.85
C ALA A 56 10.78 27.77 -27.73
N SER A 57 11.21 28.87 -27.10
CA SER A 57 11.76 30.06 -27.78
C SER A 57 13.06 29.74 -28.52
N ASP A 58 13.25 30.40 -29.66
CA ASP A 58 14.42 30.24 -30.53
C ASP A 58 15.74 30.29 -29.74
N PRO A 59 16.76 29.49 -30.14
CA PRO A 59 18.08 29.59 -29.55
C PRO A 59 18.59 31.04 -29.68
N PRO A 60 19.37 31.54 -28.70
CA PRO A 60 19.99 32.85 -28.82
C PRO A 60 20.76 32.97 -30.15
N PRO A 61 20.78 34.15 -30.79
CA PRO A 61 21.53 34.37 -32.02
C PRO A 61 22.99 33.92 -31.86
N GLY A 62 23.47 33.07 -32.78
CA GLY A 62 24.84 32.51 -32.75
C GLY A 62 24.98 31.10 -32.15
N LEU A 63 23.92 30.53 -31.55
CA LEU A 63 23.86 29.13 -31.13
C LEU A 63 23.00 28.24 -32.05
N GLU A 64 22.51 28.80 -33.15
CA GLU A 64 21.64 28.15 -34.14
C GLU A 64 22.35 27.01 -34.91
N ALA A 65 23.69 27.03 -34.96
CA ALA A 65 24.49 26.12 -35.79
C ALA A 65 25.27 25.05 -35.02
N VAL A 66 25.13 24.95 -33.69
CA VAL A 66 25.84 23.91 -32.92
C VAL A 66 25.06 22.60 -33.03
N PRO A 67 25.63 21.53 -33.63
CA PRO A 67 24.97 20.22 -33.66
C PRO A 67 24.76 19.74 -32.23
N ARG A 68 23.51 19.44 -31.88
CA ARG A 68 23.16 18.99 -30.53
C ARG A 68 23.12 17.47 -30.48
N PRO A 69 23.54 16.86 -29.36
CA PRO A 69 23.32 15.44 -29.14
C PRO A 69 21.82 15.09 -29.22
N PRO A 70 21.46 13.89 -29.68
CA PRO A 70 20.06 13.44 -29.72
C PRO A 70 19.32 13.57 -28.38
N MET A 71 20.02 13.46 -27.25
CA MET A 71 19.45 13.66 -25.92
C MET A 71 18.93 15.10 -25.70
N GLU A 72 19.66 16.12 -26.15
CA GLU A 72 19.21 17.51 -26.02
C GLU A 72 17.99 17.80 -26.90
N HIS A 73 17.93 17.21 -28.09
CA HIS A 73 16.74 17.27 -28.94
C HIS A 73 15.54 16.59 -28.27
N ALA A 74 15.74 15.41 -27.67
CA ALA A 74 14.69 14.72 -26.92
C ALA A 74 14.20 15.54 -25.71
N MET A 75 15.09 16.20 -24.97
CA MET A 75 14.74 17.08 -23.84
C MET A 75 13.93 18.29 -24.29
N ARG A 76 14.30 18.93 -25.42
CA ARG A 76 13.53 20.06 -25.96
C ARG A 76 12.12 19.65 -26.39
N VAL A 77 12.00 18.52 -27.07
CA VAL A 77 10.72 17.91 -27.43
C VAL A 77 9.88 17.61 -26.18
N ALA A 78 10.52 17.15 -25.10
CA ALA A 78 9.87 16.89 -23.83
C ALA A 78 9.37 18.17 -23.13
N LEU A 79 10.17 19.24 -23.10
CA LEU A 79 9.86 20.49 -22.39
C LEU A 79 8.98 21.47 -23.17
N GLY A 80 9.10 21.50 -24.50
CA GLY A 80 8.46 22.50 -25.36
C GLY A 80 7.04 22.17 -25.81
N GLY A 81 6.47 21.03 -25.41
CA GLY A 81 5.09 20.66 -25.77
C GLY A 81 4.84 20.42 -27.27
N GLY A 82 5.86 20.06 -28.07
CA GLY A 82 5.70 19.66 -29.49
C GLY A 82 6.87 18.78 -29.93
N PRO A 83 6.61 17.58 -30.49
CA PRO A 83 6.16 17.32 -31.88
C PRO A 83 5.12 16.17 -32.01
N ASP A 84 4.85 15.69 -33.23
CA ASP A 84 4.23 14.38 -33.52
C ASP A 84 4.96 13.27 -32.73
N ASP A 85 4.21 12.36 -32.13
CA ASP A 85 4.72 11.23 -31.32
C ASP A 85 5.81 10.44 -32.05
N ALA A 86 5.69 10.31 -33.37
CA ALA A 86 6.67 9.62 -34.19
C ALA A 86 8.07 10.26 -34.12
N GLU A 87 8.15 11.59 -34.10
CA GLU A 87 9.40 12.34 -34.01
C GLU A 87 10.02 12.21 -32.61
N ALA A 88 9.20 12.34 -31.56
CA ALA A 88 9.65 12.14 -30.19
C ALA A 88 10.23 10.72 -29.98
N VAL A 89 9.57 9.71 -30.54
CA VAL A 89 10.04 8.32 -30.50
C VAL A 89 11.37 8.16 -31.23
N ALA A 90 11.51 8.75 -32.42
CA ALA A 90 12.75 8.67 -33.20
C ALA A 90 13.93 9.31 -32.45
N LEU A 91 13.74 10.49 -31.87
CA LEU A 91 14.77 11.21 -31.11
C LEU A 91 15.18 10.46 -29.84
N VAL A 92 14.22 9.95 -29.07
CA VAL A 92 14.52 9.16 -27.86
C VAL A 92 15.22 7.86 -28.25
N ALA A 93 14.81 7.18 -29.33
CA ALA A 93 15.47 5.97 -29.80
C ALA A 93 16.92 6.26 -30.21
N LEU A 94 17.17 7.35 -30.93
CA LEU A 94 18.52 7.80 -31.30
C LEU A 94 19.38 8.13 -30.07
N ALA A 95 18.80 8.79 -29.06
CA ALA A 95 19.49 9.12 -27.81
C ALA A 95 19.86 7.87 -26.99
N MET A 96 19.13 6.77 -27.15
CA MET A 96 19.43 5.47 -26.52
C MET A 96 20.49 4.66 -27.28
N GLY A 97 20.96 5.14 -28.44
CA GLY A 97 21.99 4.49 -29.25
C GLY A 97 21.48 3.27 -30.04
N ARG A 98 22.42 2.46 -30.56
CA ARG A 98 22.15 1.30 -31.43
C ARG A 98 21.67 0.05 -30.68
N ASN A 99 20.75 0.20 -29.72
CA ASN A 99 20.16 -0.93 -29.02
C ASN A 99 18.97 -1.49 -29.84
N PRO A 100 18.90 -2.81 -30.12
CA PRO A 100 17.75 -3.43 -30.80
C PRO A 100 16.39 -3.14 -30.16
N GLY A 101 16.36 -2.86 -28.85
CA GLY A 101 15.16 -2.48 -28.08
C GLY A 101 14.92 -0.97 -27.99
N ALA A 102 15.77 -0.12 -28.56
CA ALA A 102 15.70 1.35 -28.40
C ALA A 102 14.36 1.92 -28.87
N ALA A 103 13.85 1.48 -30.02
CA ALA A 103 12.57 1.95 -30.54
C ALA A 103 11.37 1.55 -29.65
N VAL A 104 11.40 0.35 -29.06
CA VAL A 104 10.35 -0.11 -28.14
C VAL A 104 10.40 0.70 -26.84
N ALA A 105 11.59 0.86 -26.26
CA ALA A 105 11.78 1.65 -25.05
C ALA A 105 11.46 3.14 -25.26
N ALA A 106 11.79 3.69 -26.42
CA ALA A 106 11.45 5.06 -26.79
C ALA A 106 9.93 5.26 -26.88
N ARG A 107 9.21 4.36 -27.56
CA ARG A 107 7.73 4.35 -27.56
C ARG A 107 7.14 4.28 -26.17
N ALA A 108 7.69 3.42 -25.30
CA ALA A 108 7.25 3.33 -23.92
C ALA A 108 7.48 4.66 -23.17
N ARG A 109 8.67 5.27 -23.27
CA ARG A 109 8.99 6.55 -22.63
C ARG A 109 8.11 7.70 -23.10
N VAL A 110 7.83 7.79 -24.40
CA VAL A 110 6.91 8.79 -24.95
C VAL A 110 5.49 8.61 -24.39
N ARG A 111 4.99 7.37 -24.32
CA ARG A 111 3.69 7.08 -23.70
C ARG A 111 3.65 7.41 -22.21
N ILE A 112 4.73 7.13 -21.48
CA ILE A 112 4.86 7.51 -20.06
C ILE A 112 4.73 9.03 -19.92
N ARG A 113 5.49 9.79 -20.71
CA ARG A 113 5.40 11.26 -20.72
C ARG A 113 3.97 11.73 -20.99
N GLN A 114 3.31 11.21 -22.03
CA GLN A 114 1.93 11.59 -22.36
C GLN A 114 0.95 11.30 -21.22
N GLU A 115 1.18 10.23 -20.47
CA GLU A 115 0.33 9.89 -19.33
C GLU A 115 0.58 10.82 -18.15
N MET A 116 1.84 11.15 -17.85
CA MET A 116 2.25 12.04 -16.76
C MET A 116 1.89 13.50 -17.05
N ASP A 117 2.09 13.96 -18.28
CA ASP A 117 1.85 15.32 -18.75
C ASP A 117 0.52 15.44 -19.53
N ALA A 118 -0.47 14.62 -19.17
CA ALA A 118 -1.74 14.59 -19.89
C ALA A 118 -2.41 15.97 -19.87
N PRO A 119 -2.97 16.43 -21.01
CA PRO A 119 -3.60 17.74 -21.08
C PRO A 119 -4.79 17.84 -20.13
N PRO A 120 -5.11 19.05 -19.62
CA PRO A 120 -6.31 19.28 -18.82
C PRO A 120 -7.56 18.75 -19.54
N GLY A 121 -8.39 17.97 -18.84
CA GLY A 121 -9.60 17.36 -19.40
C GLY A 121 -9.41 15.94 -19.98
N SER A 122 -8.18 15.40 -20.00
CA SER A 122 -7.96 13.99 -20.38
C SER A 122 -8.52 13.02 -19.32
N LEU A 123 -9.58 12.30 -19.67
CA LEU A 123 -10.25 11.32 -18.79
C LEU A 123 -9.70 9.90 -18.89
N GLY A 124 -8.80 9.65 -19.84
CA GLY A 124 -8.19 8.32 -20.01
C GLY A 124 -7.26 8.00 -18.85
N LEU A 125 -7.45 6.85 -18.21
CA LEU A 125 -6.48 6.29 -17.28
C LEU A 125 -5.49 5.41 -18.05
N GLY A 126 -4.21 5.48 -17.71
CA GLY A 126 -3.18 4.59 -18.23
C GLY A 126 -2.57 3.72 -17.14
N PRO A 127 -1.46 3.03 -17.47
CA PRO A 127 -0.73 2.18 -16.53
C PRO A 127 -0.25 2.85 -15.24
N TYR A 128 0.15 4.12 -15.26
CA TYR A 128 0.59 4.87 -14.07
C TYR A 128 -0.57 5.31 -13.18
N LEU A 129 -1.79 5.26 -13.71
CA LEU A 129 -3.03 5.34 -12.94
C LEU A 129 -3.63 3.96 -12.64
N GLY A 130 -2.84 2.89 -12.77
CA GLY A 130 -3.20 1.55 -12.31
C GLY A 130 -3.88 0.65 -13.34
N LEU A 131 -4.04 1.06 -14.60
CA LEU A 131 -4.51 0.18 -15.67
C LEU A 131 -3.34 -0.58 -16.31
N VAL A 132 -2.85 -1.60 -15.61
CA VAL A 132 -1.66 -2.39 -15.98
C VAL A 132 -1.96 -3.52 -16.97
N GLY A 133 -3.25 -3.75 -17.25
CA GLY A 133 -3.72 -4.71 -18.24
C GLY A 133 -3.95 -6.13 -17.70
N PRO A 134 -4.69 -6.95 -18.47
CA PRO A 134 -5.17 -8.23 -18.00
C PRO A 134 -4.03 -9.20 -17.72
N VAL A 135 -4.30 -10.15 -16.83
CA VAL A 135 -3.40 -11.24 -16.52
C VAL A 135 -3.21 -12.13 -17.76
N ILE A 136 -1.97 -12.29 -18.23
CA ILE A 136 -1.62 -13.05 -19.44
C ILE A 136 -0.42 -13.98 -19.21
N GLY A 137 -0.34 -15.10 -19.93
CA GLY A 137 0.85 -15.96 -19.95
C GLY A 137 1.31 -16.41 -18.56
N ALA A 138 2.57 -16.12 -18.23
CA ALA A 138 3.22 -16.48 -16.96
C ALA A 138 3.11 -15.39 -15.87
N ASP A 139 2.09 -14.54 -15.94
CA ASP A 139 1.88 -13.47 -14.97
C ASP A 139 1.71 -14.02 -13.53
N PRO A 140 2.49 -13.52 -12.54
CA PRO A 140 2.43 -14.00 -11.16
C PRO A 140 1.06 -13.84 -10.50
N ARG A 141 0.20 -12.95 -11.02
CA ARG A 141 -1.18 -12.75 -10.55
C ARG A 141 -2.09 -13.97 -10.77
N ARG A 142 -1.69 -14.93 -11.60
CA ARG A 142 -2.42 -16.21 -11.82
C ARG A 142 -2.29 -17.19 -10.65
N GLY A 143 -1.31 -16.98 -9.78
CA GLY A 143 -1.08 -17.87 -8.64
C GLY A 143 -2.19 -17.80 -7.60
N PRO A 144 -2.12 -18.68 -6.59
CA PRO A 144 -2.90 -18.56 -5.36
C PRO A 144 -2.87 -17.13 -4.80
N VAL A 145 -4.04 -16.57 -4.48
CA VAL A 145 -4.12 -15.20 -3.93
C VAL A 145 -4.39 -15.29 -2.43
N ALA A 146 -3.49 -14.69 -1.64
CA ALA A 146 -3.69 -14.58 -0.20
C ALA A 146 -4.79 -13.54 0.10
N VAL A 147 -5.59 -13.77 1.14
CA VAL A 147 -6.62 -12.83 1.60
C VAL A 147 -6.04 -11.45 1.92
N THR A 148 -4.84 -11.38 2.48
CA THR A 148 -4.15 -10.12 2.76
C THR A 148 -3.77 -9.37 1.50
N THR A 149 -3.56 -10.06 0.37
CA THR A 149 -3.39 -9.42 -0.94
C THR A 149 -4.70 -8.78 -1.38
N LEU A 150 -5.84 -9.45 -1.21
CA LEU A 150 -7.16 -8.89 -1.55
C LEU A 150 -7.47 -7.63 -0.74
N GLU A 151 -7.22 -7.66 0.57
CA GLU A 151 -7.40 -6.48 1.43
C GLU A 151 -6.52 -5.31 1.01
N ARG A 152 -5.27 -5.58 0.60
CA ARG A 152 -4.37 -4.55 0.08
C ARG A 152 -4.85 -4.00 -1.25
N VAL A 153 -5.40 -4.82 -2.15
CA VAL A 153 -5.98 -4.35 -3.42
C VAL A 153 -7.20 -3.47 -3.17
N ALA A 154 -8.08 -3.88 -2.26
CA ALA A 154 -9.24 -3.08 -1.84
C ALA A 154 -8.84 -1.73 -1.22
N THR A 155 -7.79 -1.72 -0.39
CA THR A 155 -7.27 -0.52 0.25
C THR A 155 -6.58 0.41 -0.78
N CYS A 156 -5.65 -0.14 -1.57
CA CYS A 156 -4.93 0.56 -2.64
C CYS A 156 -4.32 -0.46 -3.63
N GLY A 157 -4.99 -0.66 -4.76
CA GLY A 157 -4.53 -1.55 -5.84
C GLY A 157 -3.11 -1.26 -6.31
N TRP A 158 -2.74 0.02 -6.42
CA TRP A 158 -1.40 0.43 -6.84
C TRP A 158 -0.32 0.00 -5.85
N GLN A 159 -0.57 0.18 -4.55
CA GLN A 159 0.34 -0.27 -3.52
C GLN A 159 0.52 -1.79 -3.57
N ALA A 160 -0.57 -2.54 -3.71
CA ALA A 160 -0.53 -4.00 -3.83
C ALA A 160 0.29 -4.44 -5.06
N PHE A 161 0.05 -3.82 -6.22
CA PHE A 161 0.79 -4.08 -7.45
C PHE A 161 2.28 -3.84 -7.31
N LEU A 162 2.68 -2.64 -6.88
CA LEU A 162 4.09 -2.28 -6.76
C LEU A 162 4.82 -3.18 -5.76
N SER A 163 4.22 -3.47 -4.61
CA SER A 163 4.89 -4.21 -3.54
C SER A 163 4.84 -5.74 -3.69
N HIS A 164 3.79 -6.33 -4.26
CA HIS A 164 3.64 -7.80 -4.34
C HIS A 164 3.95 -8.35 -5.73
N VAL A 165 3.53 -7.63 -6.77
CA VAL A 165 3.72 -8.07 -8.15
C VAL A 165 5.09 -7.65 -8.64
N LEU A 166 5.40 -6.35 -8.57
CA LEU A 166 6.70 -5.83 -9.01
C LEU A 166 7.79 -5.91 -7.95
N ARG A 167 7.44 -6.10 -6.68
CA ARG A 167 8.36 -6.16 -5.53
C ARG A 167 9.28 -4.95 -5.46
N VAL A 168 8.72 -3.77 -5.74
CA VAL A 168 9.42 -2.50 -5.61
C VAL A 168 9.70 -2.24 -4.14
N GLU A 169 10.98 -2.09 -3.83
CA GLU A 169 11.45 -1.71 -2.51
C GLU A 169 11.48 -0.18 -2.39
N ALA A 170 11.30 0.32 -1.17
CA ALA A 170 11.49 1.74 -0.91
C ALA A 170 12.97 2.09 -1.18
N PRO A 171 13.27 3.25 -1.80
CA PRO A 171 14.64 3.70 -1.92
C PRO A 171 15.25 3.82 -0.51
N PRO A 172 16.54 3.48 -0.34
CA PRO A 172 17.20 3.65 0.95
C PRO A 172 17.09 5.11 1.38
N ALA A 173 16.80 5.33 2.66
CA ALA A 173 16.76 6.68 3.21
C ALA A 173 18.13 7.34 3.01
N ALA A 174 18.13 8.60 2.52
CA ALA A 174 19.36 9.33 2.27
C ALA A 174 20.11 9.70 3.57
N SER A 175 19.39 9.81 4.68
CA SER A 175 19.96 9.75 6.02
C SER A 175 20.16 8.27 6.40
N ALA A 176 21.36 7.91 6.85
CA ALA A 176 21.64 6.60 7.42
C ALA A 176 20.90 6.45 8.77
N ASP A 177 19.58 6.44 8.75
CA ASP A 177 18.76 6.28 9.93
C ASP A 177 19.06 4.90 10.51
N LEU A 178 19.39 4.87 11.80
CA LEU A 178 19.54 3.62 12.52
C LEU A 178 18.25 2.82 12.36
N PRO A 179 18.32 1.51 12.10
CA PRO A 179 17.13 0.72 11.88
C PRO A 179 16.25 0.78 13.14
N ALA A 180 15.01 1.24 12.96
CA ALA A 180 14.10 1.53 14.06
C ALA A 180 13.32 0.27 14.47
N ILE A 181 13.03 0.16 15.78
CA ILE A 181 12.06 -0.81 16.29
C ILE A 181 10.66 -0.24 15.99
N ASP A 182 10.12 -0.62 14.83
CA ASP A 182 8.79 -0.20 14.38
C ASP A 182 7.66 -1.04 15.01
N GLU A 183 6.41 -0.60 14.84
CA GLU A 183 5.23 -1.34 15.34
C GLU A 183 5.08 -2.71 14.69
N ARG A 184 5.55 -2.88 13.44
CA ARG A 184 5.53 -4.16 12.73
C ARG A 184 6.40 -5.18 13.46
N LEU A 185 7.63 -4.82 13.81
CA LEU A 185 8.57 -5.72 14.48
C LEU A 185 8.05 -6.17 15.84
N VAL A 186 7.44 -5.24 16.61
CA VAL A 186 6.76 -5.58 17.87
C VAL A 186 5.63 -6.57 17.61
N GLY A 187 4.80 -6.32 16.59
CA GLY A 187 3.73 -7.24 16.18
C GLY A 187 4.24 -8.64 15.83
N THR A 188 5.29 -8.73 15.02
CA THR A 188 5.90 -10.00 14.63
C THR A 188 6.41 -10.77 15.86
N LEU A 189 7.06 -10.10 16.82
CA LEU A 189 7.50 -10.76 18.05
C LEU A 189 6.31 -11.26 18.89
N VAL A 190 5.24 -10.47 19.02
CA VAL A 190 4.04 -10.86 19.77
C VAL A 190 3.40 -12.10 19.17
N HIS A 191 3.24 -12.17 17.84
CA HIS A 191 2.68 -13.35 17.17
C HIS A 191 3.57 -14.57 17.38
N ALA A 192 4.89 -14.44 17.18
CA ALA A 192 5.83 -15.54 17.37
C ALA A 192 5.83 -16.09 18.81
N VAL A 193 5.68 -15.22 19.82
CA VAL A 193 5.58 -15.63 21.23
C VAL A 193 4.26 -16.38 21.48
N LEU A 194 3.13 -15.85 21.02
CA LEU A 194 1.81 -16.49 21.19
C LEU A 194 1.73 -17.84 20.48
N GLU A 195 2.27 -17.93 19.26
CA GLU A 195 2.43 -19.19 18.52
C GLU A 195 3.25 -20.19 19.33
N ARG A 196 4.42 -19.78 19.83
CA ARG A 196 5.33 -20.68 20.54
C ARG A 196 4.74 -21.19 21.85
N ILE A 197 3.97 -20.36 22.58
CA ILE A 197 3.22 -20.79 23.78
C ILE A 197 2.29 -21.97 23.46
N VAL A 198 1.56 -21.92 22.34
CA VAL A 198 0.68 -23.02 21.94
C VAL A 198 1.48 -24.23 21.50
N ARG A 199 2.52 -24.06 20.67
CA ARG A 199 3.32 -25.19 20.17
C ARG A 199 3.95 -25.98 21.31
N ASP A 200 4.53 -25.29 22.29
CA ASP A 200 5.16 -25.91 23.45
C ASP A 200 4.15 -26.69 24.33
N ALA A 201 2.86 -26.33 24.30
CA ALA A 201 1.81 -27.00 25.06
C ALA A 201 1.09 -28.12 24.28
N THR A 202 1.16 -28.14 22.95
CA THR A 202 0.34 -29.01 22.09
C THR A 202 1.14 -30.03 21.26
N ASP A 203 2.47 -30.08 21.46
CA ASP A 203 3.43 -30.93 20.72
C ASP A 203 3.23 -30.85 19.20
N LEU A 204 2.90 -29.64 18.73
CA LEU A 204 2.73 -29.36 17.32
C LEU A 204 4.11 -29.19 16.65
N ASP A 205 4.34 -29.94 15.57
CA ASP A 205 5.48 -29.72 14.67
C ASP A 205 5.48 -28.27 14.14
N ASP A 206 6.65 -27.72 13.82
CA ASP A 206 6.84 -26.34 13.35
C ASP A 206 6.15 -26.05 11.99
N ARG A 207 5.60 -27.08 11.33
CA ARG A 207 4.84 -26.93 10.08
C ARG A 207 3.44 -26.39 10.35
N ALA A 208 2.98 -25.53 9.46
CA ALA A 208 1.58 -25.10 9.43
C ALA A 208 0.66 -26.29 9.16
N LEU A 209 -0.46 -26.35 9.88
CA LEU A 209 -1.51 -27.33 9.62
C LEU A 209 -2.55 -26.76 8.66
N ASP A 210 -3.06 -27.60 7.78
CA ASP A 210 -4.27 -27.28 7.01
C ASP A 210 -5.50 -27.22 7.94
N LEU A 211 -6.42 -26.30 7.66
CA LEU A 211 -7.61 -26.06 8.48
C LEU A 211 -8.45 -27.33 8.68
N ASP A 212 -8.66 -28.15 7.65
CA ASP A 212 -9.44 -29.38 7.79
C ASP A 212 -8.75 -30.35 8.75
N ALA A 213 -7.42 -30.38 8.74
CA ALA A 213 -6.64 -31.19 9.68
C ALA A 213 -6.75 -30.65 11.11
N ALA A 214 -6.69 -29.32 11.29
CA ALA A 214 -6.87 -28.68 12.59
C ALA A 214 -8.26 -28.96 13.19
N LEU A 215 -9.33 -28.89 12.38
CA LEU A 215 -10.71 -29.10 12.83
C LEU A 215 -10.99 -30.52 13.32
N ARG A 216 -10.24 -31.51 12.82
CA ARG A 216 -10.34 -32.92 13.24
C ARG A 216 -9.61 -33.23 14.55
N ARG A 217 -8.79 -32.31 15.06
CA ARG A 217 -8.06 -32.52 16.32
C ARG A 217 -8.99 -32.42 17.53
N SER A 218 -8.59 -33.09 18.60
CA SER A 218 -9.14 -32.84 19.93
C SER A 218 -8.55 -31.53 20.49
N PRO A 219 -9.36 -30.63 21.06
CA PRO A 219 -8.84 -29.41 21.68
C PRO A 219 -7.89 -29.74 22.83
N THR A 220 -6.78 -29.01 22.91
CA THR A 220 -5.79 -29.14 23.99
C THR A 220 -5.80 -27.86 24.83
N PRO A 221 -6.01 -27.94 26.16
CA PRO A 221 -5.92 -26.77 27.03
C PRO A 221 -4.49 -26.23 27.06
N VAL A 222 -4.28 -24.97 26.68
CA VAL A 222 -2.94 -24.34 26.64
C VAL A 222 -2.74 -23.44 27.86
N PRO A 223 -1.91 -23.81 28.86
CA PRO A 223 -1.68 -22.94 30.02
C PRO A 223 -0.86 -21.71 29.64
N TRP A 224 -1.09 -20.59 30.33
CA TRP A 224 -0.19 -19.44 30.21
C TRP A 224 1.15 -19.76 30.90
N PRO A 225 2.30 -19.48 30.27
CA PRO A 225 3.60 -19.80 30.86
C PRO A 225 3.87 -19.01 32.16
N PRO A 226 4.64 -19.58 33.10
CA PRO A 226 5.16 -18.82 34.25
C PRO A 226 5.97 -17.60 33.79
N PRO A 227 6.04 -16.50 34.59
CA PRO A 227 6.72 -15.28 34.19
C PRO A 227 8.18 -15.49 33.73
N THR A 228 8.94 -16.33 34.45
CA THR A 228 10.34 -16.63 34.09
C THR A 228 10.48 -17.34 32.74
N VAL A 229 9.53 -18.21 32.40
CA VAL A 229 9.49 -18.93 31.12
C VAL A 229 9.09 -17.98 30.00
N LEU A 230 8.11 -17.10 30.25
CA LEU A 230 7.68 -16.08 29.28
C LEU A 230 8.82 -15.11 28.97
N ASP A 231 9.51 -14.58 29.99
CA ASP A 231 10.62 -13.64 29.81
C ASP A 231 11.76 -14.26 28.99
N ALA A 232 12.10 -15.53 29.27
CA ALA A 232 13.10 -16.27 28.51
C ALA A 232 12.67 -16.50 27.05
N LEU A 233 11.39 -16.79 26.82
CA LEU A 233 10.80 -16.97 25.50
C LEU A 233 10.84 -15.67 24.67
N VAL A 234 10.33 -14.56 25.23
CA VAL A 234 10.31 -13.24 24.58
C VAL A 234 11.74 -12.78 24.29
N THR A 235 12.67 -13.00 25.20
CA THR A 235 14.09 -12.69 25.01
C THR A 235 14.67 -13.46 23.84
N ARG A 236 14.54 -14.79 23.84
CA ARG A 236 15.10 -15.66 22.80
C ARG A 236 14.55 -15.32 21.41
N LEU A 237 13.23 -15.18 21.28
CA LEU A 237 12.59 -14.85 20.00
C LEU A 237 12.90 -13.41 19.58
N GLY A 238 12.96 -12.46 20.50
CA GLY A 238 13.33 -11.08 20.23
C GLY A 238 14.78 -10.94 19.75
N GLU A 239 15.70 -11.71 20.33
CA GLU A 239 17.09 -11.79 19.85
C GLU A 239 17.19 -12.35 18.44
N GLN A 240 16.47 -13.44 18.16
CA GLN A 240 16.45 -14.06 16.84
C GLN A 240 15.91 -13.08 15.79
N LEU A 241 14.73 -12.51 16.03
CA LEU A 241 14.08 -11.57 15.12
C LEU A 241 14.92 -10.31 14.89
N ALA A 242 15.55 -9.77 15.94
CA ALA A 242 16.46 -8.64 15.82
C ALA A 242 17.66 -8.94 14.90
N ARG A 243 18.23 -10.16 14.99
CA ARG A 243 19.34 -10.57 14.09
C ARG A 243 18.88 -10.71 12.65
N GLU A 244 17.73 -11.34 12.42
CA GLU A 244 17.16 -11.55 11.08
C GLU A 244 16.84 -10.22 10.37
N GLU A 245 16.41 -9.21 11.14
CA GLU A 245 16.05 -7.88 10.63
C GLU A 245 17.23 -6.90 10.61
N GLY A 246 18.47 -7.39 10.83
CA GLY A 246 19.68 -6.58 10.76
C GLY A 246 19.87 -5.60 11.93
N LEU A 247 19.13 -5.75 13.02
CA LEU A 247 19.29 -4.97 14.27
C LEU A 247 20.47 -5.49 15.10
N GLY A 248 21.67 -5.44 14.52
CA GLY A 248 22.89 -6.02 15.10
C GLY A 248 23.47 -5.29 16.31
N LEU A 249 22.89 -4.15 16.73
CA LEU A 249 23.36 -3.42 17.90
C LEU A 249 23.01 -4.19 19.20
N PRO A 250 23.98 -4.52 20.05
CA PRO A 250 23.74 -5.23 21.29
C PRO A 250 22.69 -4.52 22.15
N GLY A 251 21.64 -5.25 22.54
CA GLY A 251 20.59 -4.75 23.42
C GLY A 251 19.36 -4.15 22.74
N LEU A 252 19.33 -3.93 21.42
CA LEU A 252 18.10 -3.50 20.73
C LEU A 252 16.95 -4.52 20.90
N TRP A 253 17.27 -5.80 20.89
CA TRP A 253 16.30 -6.86 21.17
C TRP A 253 15.64 -6.71 22.56
N ARG A 254 16.31 -6.10 23.55
CA ARG A 254 15.74 -5.86 24.89
C ARG A 254 14.63 -4.81 24.83
N VAL A 255 14.82 -3.79 23.99
CA VAL A 255 13.80 -2.77 23.77
C VAL A 255 12.61 -3.39 23.04
N LEU A 256 12.87 -4.23 22.03
CA LEU A 256 11.82 -4.97 21.32
C LEU A 256 11.03 -5.89 22.27
N ALA A 257 11.73 -6.70 23.07
CA ALA A 257 11.13 -7.56 24.10
C ALA A 257 10.27 -6.76 25.09
N ARG A 258 10.82 -5.67 25.65
CA ARG A 258 10.08 -4.80 26.58
C ARG A 258 8.84 -4.19 25.95
N ARG A 259 8.87 -3.83 24.66
CA ARG A 259 7.70 -3.29 23.94
C ARG A 259 6.65 -4.35 23.62
N ALA A 260 7.01 -5.62 23.55
CA ALA A 260 6.07 -6.72 23.32
C ALA A 260 5.26 -7.10 24.57
N HIS A 261 5.84 -6.99 25.78
CA HIS A 261 5.18 -7.39 27.04
C HIS A 261 3.76 -6.83 27.22
N PRO A 262 3.51 -5.51 27.05
CA PRO A 262 2.16 -4.97 27.22
C PRO A 262 1.10 -5.61 26.32
N TYR A 263 1.47 -6.07 25.13
CA TYR A 263 0.56 -6.78 24.21
C TYR A 263 0.28 -8.20 24.67
N LEU A 264 1.30 -8.88 25.21
CA LEU A 264 1.18 -10.23 25.78
C LEU A 264 0.33 -10.23 27.06
N ASP A 265 0.44 -9.17 27.86
CA ASP A 265 -0.41 -8.97 29.05
C ASP A 265 -1.89 -8.85 28.66
N VAL A 266 -2.19 -8.13 27.57
CA VAL A 266 -3.55 -8.07 27.01
C VAL A 266 -4.03 -9.44 26.54
N ALA A 267 -3.19 -10.19 25.80
CA ALA A 267 -3.56 -11.53 25.32
C ALA A 267 -3.89 -12.46 26.50
N ARG A 268 -3.05 -12.45 27.54
CA ARG A 268 -3.29 -13.20 28.80
C ARG A 268 -4.59 -12.78 29.48
N ALA A 269 -4.81 -11.48 29.64
CA ALA A 269 -5.97 -10.94 30.35
C ALA A 269 -7.29 -11.20 29.62
N PHE A 270 -7.26 -11.47 28.31
CA PHE A 270 -8.46 -11.68 27.51
C PHE A 270 -8.72 -13.18 27.21
N ASP A 271 -7.77 -13.87 26.60
CA ASP A 271 -7.95 -15.26 26.14
C ASP A 271 -7.70 -16.30 27.24
N TRP A 272 -6.97 -15.95 28.30
CA TRP A 272 -6.66 -16.84 29.43
C TRP A 272 -7.40 -16.49 30.73
N LYS A 273 -8.37 -15.55 30.68
CA LYS A 273 -9.05 -15.03 31.88
C LYS A 273 -9.85 -16.10 32.64
N ASP A 274 -10.46 -17.02 31.90
CA ASP A 274 -11.31 -18.10 32.41
C ASP A 274 -10.53 -19.43 32.53
N GLY A 275 -9.21 -19.39 32.37
CA GLY A 275 -8.33 -20.55 32.38
C GLY A 275 -7.69 -20.84 31.01
N PRO A 276 -6.99 -21.98 30.86
CA PRO A 276 -6.34 -22.39 29.62
C PRO A 276 -7.35 -22.54 28.45
N PRO A 277 -7.21 -21.78 27.33
CA PRO A 277 -8.09 -21.94 26.20
C PRO A 277 -7.93 -23.33 25.55
N PRO A 278 -9.03 -23.96 25.10
CA PRO A 278 -9.03 -25.21 24.36
C PRO A 278 -8.62 -25.00 22.89
N VAL A 279 -7.32 -25.06 22.61
CA VAL A 279 -6.75 -24.76 21.29
C VAL A 279 -6.75 -26.00 20.40
N LEU A 280 -7.17 -25.84 19.15
CA LEU A 280 -7.11 -26.87 18.10
C LEU A 280 -5.80 -26.81 17.32
N ALA A 281 -5.29 -25.63 16.97
CA ALA A 281 -4.00 -25.43 16.29
C ALA A 281 -3.59 -23.95 16.27
N VAL A 282 -2.34 -23.68 15.88
CA VAL A 282 -1.81 -22.34 15.54
C VAL A 282 -1.22 -22.32 14.15
N GLU A 283 -1.12 -21.13 13.57
CA GLU A 283 -0.57 -20.90 12.23
C GLU A 283 -1.21 -21.81 11.19
N VAL A 284 -2.55 -21.79 11.16
CA VAL A 284 -3.38 -22.69 10.36
C VAL A 284 -3.55 -22.12 8.97
N GLU A 285 -3.13 -22.88 7.96
CA GLU A 285 -3.37 -22.57 6.55
C GLU A 285 -4.76 -23.03 6.14
N GLY A 286 -5.47 -22.20 5.40
CA GLY A 286 -6.77 -22.57 4.86
C GLY A 286 -7.01 -21.96 3.49
N ARG A 287 -8.04 -22.46 2.84
CA ARG A 287 -8.48 -21.98 1.53
C ARG A 287 -10.00 -21.94 1.43
N VAL A 288 -10.50 -20.99 0.66
CA VAL A 288 -11.91 -20.89 0.29
C VAL A 288 -12.00 -20.79 -1.22
N GLU A 289 -12.88 -21.59 -1.82
CA GLU A 289 -13.28 -21.41 -3.22
C GLU A 289 -14.43 -20.40 -3.29
N MET A 290 -14.24 -19.34 -4.07
CA MET A 290 -15.26 -18.32 -4.30
C MET A 290 -15.49 -18.14 -5.80
N ALA A 291 -16.75 -17.94 -6.20
CA ALA A 291 -17.10 -17.70 -7.59
C ALA A 291 -16.71 -16.27 -7.99
N VAL A 292 -15.98 -16.12 -9.09
CA VAL A 292 -15.64 -14.85 -9.73
C VAL A 292 -15.97 -15.00 -11.21
N ASP A 293 -16.90 -14.20 -11.73
CA ASP A 293 -17.41 -14.36 -13.11
C ASP A 293 -17.92 -15.78 -13.42
N GLY A 294 -18.50 -16.44 -12.41
CA GLY A 294 -18.99 -17.82 -12.53
C GLY A 294 -17.91 -18.90 -12.52
N ALA A 295 -16.63 -18.53 -12.39
CA ALA A 295 -15.51 -19.47 -12.27
C ALA A 295 -15.00 -19.56 -10.82
N PRO A 296 -14.63 -20.74 -10.31
CA PRO A 296 -14.07 -20.87 -8.98
C PRO A 296 -12.67 -20.25 -8.89
N ARG A 297 -12.42 -19.53 -7.80
CA ARG A 297 -11.12 -18.97 -7.44
C ARG A 297 -10.76 -19.32 -6.02
N SER A 298 -9.56 -19.86 -5.86
CA SER A 298 -9.01 -20.23 -4.57
C SER A 298 -8.38 -19.03 -3.89
N ILE A 299 -8.85 -18.73 -2.68
CA ILE A 299 -8.34 -17.67 -1.82
C ILE A 299 -7.72 -18.33 -0.60
N HIS A 300 -6.44 -18.06 -0.38
CA HIS A 300 -5.67 -18.66 0.69
C HIS A 300 -5.56 -17.72 1.87
N PHE A 301 -5.42 -18.30 3.05
CA PHE A 301 -5.16 -17.55 4.25
C PHE A 301 -4.34 -18.35 5.24
N ARG A 302 -3.78 -17.62 6.21
CA ARG A 302 -3.17 -18.18 7.42
C ARG A 302 -3.84 -17.51 8.60
N ALA A 303 -4.28 -18.29 9.58
CA ALA A 303 -4.88 -17.82 10.82
C ALA A 303 -3.91 -18.09 11.98
N ASP A 304 -3.81 -17.14 12.92
CA ASP A 304 -2.86 -17.25 14.02
C ASP A 304 -3.22 -18.40 14.96
N ARG A 305 -4.51 -18.57 15.30
CA ARG A 305 -4.98 -19.62 16.21
C ARG A 305 -6.39 -20.11 15.87
N VAL A 306 -6.64 -21.40 16.04
CA VAL A 306 -7.97 -22.01 15.96
C VAL A 306 -8.31 -22.66 17.29
N ASP A 307 -9.47 -22.32 17.85
CA ASP A 307 -9.96 -22.79 19.15
C ASP A 307 -11.32 -23.49 18.98
N ARG A 308 -11.75 -24.22 20.03
CA ARG A 308 -13.13 -24.70 20.16
C ARG A 308 -13.69 -24.30 21.51
N ASP A 309 -14.68 -23.42 21.54
CA ASP A 309 -15.27 -22.94 22.80
C ASP A 309 -16.03 -24.04 23.57
N PRO A 310 -16.44 -23.79 24.84
CA PRO A 310 -17.17 -24.79 25.64
C PRO A 310 -18.47 -25.28 25.01
N GLU A 311 -19.11 -24.46 24.18
CA GLU A 311 -20.31 -24.81 23.41
C GLU A 311 -20.01 -25.64 22.15
N GLY A 312 -18.73 -25.87 21.85
CA GLY A 312 -18.28 -26.66 20.70
C GLY A 312 -18.12 -25.86 19.41
N ARG A 313 -18.34 -24.55 19.43
CA ARG A 313 -18.17 -23.65 18.28
C ARG A 313 -16.69 -23.45 17.99
N VAL A 314 -16.35 -23.42 16.71
CA VAL A 314 -14.99 -23.17 16.25
C VAL A 314 -14.73 -21.66 16.20
N ILE A 315 -13.63 -21.22 16.80
CA ILE A 315 -13.20 -19.82 16.74
C ILE A 315 -11.86 -19.74 16.03
N VAL A 316 -11.83 -19.07 14.88
CA VAL A 316 -10.60 -18.82 14.12
C VAL A 316 -10.14 -17.40 14.38
N THR A 317 -8.99 -17.26 15.03
CA THR A 317 -8.49 -16.01 15.61
C THR A 317 -7.31 -15.48 14.81
N ASP A 318 -7.35 -14.18 14.56
CA ASP A 318 -6.25 -13.38 14.10
C ASP A 318 -5.99 -12.26 15.13
N TYR A 319 -4.78 -12.23 15.65
CA TYR A 319 -4.29 -11.23 16.58
C TYR A 319 -3.90 -9.96 15.83
N LYS A 320 -4.31 -8.82 16.35
CA LYS A 320 -3.96 -7.51 15.79
C LYS A 320 -3.24 -6.68 16.85
N THR A 321 -2.02 -6.27 16.56
CA THR A 321 -1.26 -5.32 17.42
C THR A 321 -1.54 -3.85 17.09
N GLY A 322 -2.40 -3.59 16.11
CA GLY A 322 -2.93 -2.26 15.78
C GLY A 322 -4.19 -1.89 16.58
N LYS A 323 -4.79 -0.76 16.22
CA LYS A 323 -6.09 -0.32 16.77
C LYS A 323 -7.16 -1.40 16.51
N PRO A 324 -8.15 -1.56 17.41
CA PRO A 324 -9.30 -2.43 17.16
C PRO A 324 -10.07 -1.95 15.93
N VAL A 325 -10.84 -2.85 15.32
CA VAL A 325 -11.65 -2.54 14.12
C VAL A 325 -12.60 -1.37 14.40
N SER A 326 -13.13 -1.28 15.62
CA SER A 326 -13.96 -0.17 16.06
C SER A 326 -13.72 0.16 17.54
N THR A 327 -13.60 1.45 17.84
CA THR A 327 -13.54 1.96 19.23
C THR A 327 -14.92 2.45 19.73
N LEU A 328 -15.97 2.27 18.93
CA LEU A 328 -17.32 2.75 19.23
C LEU A 328 -17.88 2.06 20.49
N LYS A 329 -18.61 2.85 21.29
CA LYS A 329 -19.04 2.44 22.63
C LYS A 329 -20.12 1.34 22.63
N THR A 330 -21.07 1.39 21.70
CA THR A 330 -22.20 0.45 21.69
C THR A 330 -21.92 -0.77 20.82
N PRO A 331 -22.31 -2.00 21.24
CA PRO A 331 -22.12 -3.22 20.46
C PRO A 331 -22.65 -3.11 19.02
N ALA A 332 -23.91 -2.67 18.86
CA ALA A 332 -24.53 -2.53 17.54
C ALA A 332 -23.76 -1.61 16.58
N ARG A 333 -23.17 -0.51 17.09
CA ARG A 333 -22.35 0.39 16.26
C ARG A 333 -20.99 -0.23 15.92
N ARG A 334 -20.43 -1.06 16.80
CA ARG A 334 -19.20 -1.82 16.49
C ARG A 334 -19.46 -2.85 15.41
N ASP A 335 -20.54 -3.60 15.52
CA ASP A 335 -20.91 -4.61 14.53
C ASP A 335 -21.16 -3.98 13.16
N ALA A 336 -21.83 -2.82 13.12
CA ALA A 336 -21.97 -2.03 11.92
C ALA A 336 -20.61 -1.58 11.35
N ALA A 337 -19.71 -1.06 12.19
CA ALA A 337 -18.38 -0.63 11.74
C ALA A 337 -17.51 -1.79 11.21
N VAL A 338 -17.62 -2.98 11.80
CA VAL A 338 -16.95 -4.20 11.31
C VAL A 338 -17.53 -4.61 9.96
N PHE A 339 -18.86 -4.58 9.82
CA PHE A 339 -19.53 -4.85 8.54
C PHE A 339 -19.14 -3.83 7.47
N ASP A 340 -19.06 -2.54 7.80
CA ASP A 340 -18.64 -1.49 6.87
C ASP A 340 -17.19 -1.68 6.43
N ALA A 341 -16.29 -2.07 7.34
CA ALA A 341 -14.91 -2.39 7.00
C ALA A 341 -14.80 -3.63 6.09
N LEU A 342 -15.65 -4.64 6.30
CA LEU A 342 -15.78 -5.78 5.39
C LEU A 342 -16.31 -5.32 4.02
N ALA A 343 -17.33 -4.48 3.98
CA ALA A 343 -17.91 -3.94 2.74
C ALA A 343 -16.92 -3.09 1.94
N ARG A 344 -15.97 -2.42 2.60
CA ARG A 344 -14.85 -1.73 1.95
C ARG A 344 -13.69 -2.65 1.55
N GLY A 345 -13.75 -3.93 1.91
CA GLY A 345 -12.69 -4.91 1.66
C GLY A 345 -11.47 -4.80 2.58
N GLU A 346 -11.56 -4.07 3.70
CA GLU A 346 -10.44 -3.79 4.61
C GLU A 346 -10.22 -4.88 5.68
N ARG A 347 -11.28 -5.68 5.96
CA ARG A 347 -11.34 -6.65 7.07
C ARG A 347 -12.09 -7.92 6.69
N ILE A 348 -11.77 -8.52 5.55
CA ILE A 348 -12.45 -9.72 5.05
C ILE A 348 -11.90 -11.04 5.64
N GLN A 349 -10.71 -11.05 6.24
CA GLN A 349 -10.08 -12.29 6.75
C GLN A 349 -11.00 -13.09 7.68
N ALA A 350 -11.55 -12.45 8.72
CA ALA A 350 -12.40 -13.14 9.69
C ALA A 350 -13.68 -13.74 9.06
N ALA A 351 -14.32 -13.06 8.09
CA ALA A 351 -15.45 -13.66 7.39
C ALA A 351 -15.02 -14.86 6.53
N LEU A 352 -13.85 -14.79 5.88
CA LEU A 352 -13.27 -15.92 5.15
C LEU A 352 -12.93 -17.09 6.07
N TYR A 353 -12.41 -16.83 7.27
CA TYR A 353 -12.14 -17.87 8.26
C TYR A 353 -13.40 -18.60 8.69
N ALA A 354 -14.46 -17.86 9.01
CA ALA A 354 -15.76 -18.44 9.39
C ALA A 354 -16.36 -19.25 8.24
N ARG A 355 -16.27 -18.73 7.01
CA ARG A 355 -16.71 -19.43 5.81
C ARG A 355 -15.94 -20.74 5.60
N ALA A 356 -14.63 -20.70 5.75
CA ALA A 356 -13.75 -21.86 5.54
C ALA A 356 -13.97 -22.95 6.59
N ALA A 357 -14.14 -22.56 7.86
CA ALA A 357 -14.35 -23.51 8.95
C ALA A 357 -15.72 -24.21 8.86
N GLY A 358 -16.73 -23.56 8.25
CA GLY A 358 -18.08 -24.11 8.12
C GLY A 358 -18.75 -24.34 9.48
N GLY A 359 -19.87 -25.06 9.50
CA GLY A 359 -20.59 -25.40 10.75
C GLY A 359 -20.91 -24.18 11.62
N ASP A 360 -21.05 -24.36 12.94
CA ASP A 360 -21.08 -23.24 13.89
C ASP A 360 -19.65 -22.74 14.14
N SER A 361 -19.25 -21.71 13.41
CA SER A 361 -17.92 -21.11 13.50
C SER A 361 -17.94 -19.59 13.41
N VAL A 362 -16.89 -18.99 13.96
CA VAL A 362 -16.70 -17.55 14.02
C VAL A 362 -15.25 -17.22 13.68
N GLY A 363 -15.06 -16.27 12.76
CA GLY A 363 -13.79 -15.59 12.61
C GLY A 363 -13.71 -14.43 13.58
N ARG A 364 -12.55 -14.27 14.21
CA ARG A 364 -12.31 -13.32 15.29
C ARG A 364 -11.06 -12.49 15.01
N TYR A 365 -11.20 -11.17 15.11
CA TYR A 365 -10.06 -10.29 15.33
C TYR A 365 -9.94 -9.97 16.82
N LEU A 366 -8.75 -10.12 17.38
CA LEU A 366 -8.46 -9.68 18.74
C LEU A 366 -7.37 -8.60 18.75
N SER A 367 -7.74 -7.38 19.14
CA SER A 367 -6.81 -6.26 19.28
C SER A 367 -6.05 -6.33 20.60
N LEU A 368 -4.72 -6.47 20.49
CA LEU A 368 -3.78 -6.56 21.60
C LEU A 368 -3.18 -5.21 22.01
N LYS A 369 -3.55 -4.11 21.32
CA LYS A 369 -2.94 -2.80 21.56
C LYS A 369 -3.29 -2.29 22.99
N PRO A 370 -2.30 -2.04 23.86
CA PRO A 370 -2.53 -1.83 25.29
C PRO A 370 -3.14 -0.46 25.62
N ASP A 371 -2.87 0.56 24.81
CA ASP A 371 -3.17 1.97 25.08
C ASP A 371 -4.48 2.47 24.45
N VAL A 372 -5.21 1.61 23.74
CA VAL A 372 -6.40 2.03 22.97
C VAL A 372 -7.71 1.73 23.70
N VAL A 373 -7.74 0.67 24.50
CA VAL A 373 -8.90 0.23 25.30
C VAL A 373 -8.38 -0.47 26.56
N GLU A 374 -9.20 -0.62 27.59
CA GLU A 374 -8.81 -1.38 28.79
C GLU A 374 -8.66 -2.88 28.48
N ALA A 375 -7.91 -3.64 29.28
CA ALA A 375 -7.51 -5.01 28.96
C ALA A 375 -8.70 -5.98 28.84
N ASP A 376 -9.76 -5.75 29.60
CA ASP A 376 -11.01 -6.52 29.68
C ASP A 376 -12.15 -5.95 28.82
N ASP A 377 -11.84 -4.95 27.99
CA ASP A 377 -12.84 -4.25 27.20
C ASP A 377 -13.30 -5.07 25.98
N ASN A 378 -14.61 -5.32 25.89
CA ASN A 378 -15.24 -6.01 24.76
C ASN A 378 -15.03 -5.31 23.39
N ARG A 379 -14.52 -4.07 23.36
CA ARG A 379 -14.10 -3.37 22.12
C ARG A 379 -12.85 -3.96 21.47
N ARG A 380 -12.09 -4.82 22.18
CA ARG A 380 -10.90 -5.51 21.63
C ARG A 380 -11.26 -6.52 20.56
N GLU A 381 -12.48 -7.06 20.63
CA GLU A 381 -12.90 -8.18 19.83
C GLU A 381 -13.88 -7.76 18.73
N ALA A 382 -13.68 -8.29 17.53
CA ALA A 382 -14.67 -8.26 16.45
C ALA A 382 -14.91 -9.68 15.96
N ARG A 383 -16.18 -10.09 15.92
CA ARG A 383 -16.60 -11.44 15.53
C ARG A 383 -17.44 -11.40 14.25
N LEU A 384 -17.12 -12.28 13.31
CA LEU A 384 -17.87 -12.48 12.08
C LEU A 384 -18.27 -13.96 11.98
N PRO A 385 -19.57 -14.28 12.07
CA PRO A 385 -20.01 -15.67 12.10
C PRO A 385 -20.14 -16.28 10.70
N SER A 386 -20.20 -17.61 10.62
CA SER A 386 -20.45 -18.38 9.39
C SER A 386 -21.92 -18.29 8.90
N GLU A 387 -22.19 -18.80 7.69
CA GLU A 387 -23.54 -18.81 7.06
C GLU A 387 -24.62 -19.50 7.90
N THR A 388 -24.25 -20.48 8.72
CA THR A 388 -25.20 -21.22 9.59
C THR A 388 -25.69 -20.37 10.77
N ASN A 389 -25.11 -19.18 10.94
CA ASN A 389 -25.44 -18.22 11.99
C ASN A 389 -26.36 -17.10 11.44
N THR A 390 -26.86 -16.26 12.35
CA THR A 390 -27.97 -15.31 12.14
C THR A 390 -27.76 -14.16 11.13
N ARG A 391 -26.67 -14.13 10.33
CA ARG A 391 -26.31 -12.97 9.48
C ARG A 391 -25.89 -13.33 8.04
N PRO A 392 -26.80 -13.83 7.18
CA PRO A 392 -26.49 -14.18 5.78
C PRO A 392 -25.91 -13.00 4.98
N GLU A 393 -26.28 -11.76 5.34
CA GLU A 393 -25.82 -10.55 4.67
C GLU A 393 -24.29 -10.36 4.73
N VAL A 394 -23.61 -10.95 5.73
CA VAL A 394 -22.15 -10.92 5.85
C VAL A 394 -21.50 -11.71 4.71
N MET A 395 -22.07 -12.86 4.37
CA MET A 395 -21.50 -13.78 3.39
C MET A 395 -21.81 -13.34 1.96
N ASP A 396 -23.01 -12.81 1.73
CA ASP A 396 -23.35 -12.14 0.47
C ASP A 396 -22.43 -10.95 0.21
N ARG A 397 -22.19 -10.12 1.25
CA ARG A 397 -21.27 -8.98 1.14
C ARG A 397 -19.84 -9.44 0.91
N LEU A 398 -19.38 -10.48 1.60
CA LEU A 398 -18.05 -11.06 1.39
C LEU A 398 -17.88 -11.52 -0.07
N ALA A 399 -18.87 -12.23 -0.62
CA ALA A 399 -18.86 -12.70 -2.00
C ALA A 399 -18.75 -11.55 -3.00
N LEU A 400 -19.57 -10.51 -2.84
CA LEU A 400 -19.54 -9.32 -3.69
C LEU A 400 -18.17 -8.62 -3.65
N VAL A 401 -17.63 -8.41 -2.45
CA VAL A 401 -16.34 -7.73 -2.24
C VAL A 401 -15.21 -8.53 -2.89
N VAL A 402 -15.15 -9.83 -2.64
CA VAL A 402 -14.14 -10.71 -3.24
C VAL A 402 -14.25 -10.71 -4.76
N GLU A 403 -15.46 -10.82 -5.31
CA GLU A 403 -15.69 -10.81 -6.74
C GLU A 403 -15.17 -9.50 -7.38
N ARG A 404 -15.52 -8.34 -6.82
CA ARG A 404 -15.06 -7.03 -7.32
C ARG A 404 -13.54 -6.89 -7.27
N VAL A 405 -12.92 -7.26 -6.16
CA VAL A 405 -11.45 -7.18 -5.99
C VAL A 405 -10.75 -8.13 -6.97
N MET A 406 -11.25 -9.36 -7.12
CA MET A 406 -10.65 -10.36 -8.00
C MET A 406 -10.80 -10.00 -9.48
N ARG A 407 -11.98 -9.50 -9.90
CA ARG A 407 -12.18 -8.95 -11.25
C ARG A 407 -11.16 -7.85 -11.55
N ALA A 408 -10.97 -6.92 -10.61
CA ALA A 408 -10.01 -5.84 -10.77
C ALA A 408 -8.57 -6.38 -10.84
N TRP A 409 -8.22 -7.35 -10.00
CA TRP A 409 -6.92 -8.04 -10.02
C TRP A 409 -6.62 -8.68 -11.39
N ASP A 410 -7.57 -9.44 -11.91
CA ASP A 410 -7.44 -10.17 -13.18
C ASP A 410 -7.43 -9.24 -14.40
N ALA A 411 -8.23 -8.17 -14.35
CA ALA A 411 -8.28 -7.19 -15.42
C ALA A 411 -7.07 -6.23 -15.42
N GLY A 412 -6.27 -6.24 -14.34
CA GLY A 412 -5.17 -5.31 -14.13
C GLY A 412 -5.62 -3.89 -13.87
N SER A 413 -6.66 -3.77 -13.06
CA SER A 413 -7.29 -2.54 -12.62
C SER A 413 -6.87 -2.22 -11.18
N LEU A 414 -5.60 -1.87 -11.01
CA LEU A 414 -4.91 -1.72 -9.74
C LEU A 414 -4.69 -0.24 -9.45
N LEU A 415 -5.79 0.50 -9.33
CA LEU A 415 -5.79 1.96 -9.20
C LEU A 415 -5.03 2.44 -7.95
N PRO A 416 -4.32 3.58 -8.02
CA PRO A 416 -3.89 4.27 -6.81
C PRO A 416 -5.10 4.88 -6.12
N ARG A 417 -5.24 4.63 -4.81
CA ARG A 417 -6.23 5.32 -3.98
C ARG A 417 -5.68 6.71 -3.65
N LEU A 418 -5.97 7.69 -4.50
CA LEU A 418 -5.50 9.08 -4.32
C LEU A 418 -6.39 9.89 -3.37
N VAL A 419 -7.66 9.46 -3.25
CA VAL A 419 -8.63 10.01 -2.31
C VAL A 419 -9.45 8.89 -1.67
N ASP A 420 -9.96 9.16 -0.48
CA ASP A 420 -11.01 8.35 0.15
C ASP A 420 -12.42 8.80 -0.28
N ASP A 421 -13.43 8.24 0.37
CA ASP A 421 -14.86 8.54 0.17
C ASP A 421 -15.23 9.99 0.53
N ARG A 422 -14.39 10.70 1.29
CA ARG A 422 -14.57 12.11 1.67
C ARG A 422 -13.78 13.05 0.78
N GLY A 423 -13.03 12.51 -0.19
CA GLY A 423 -12.13 13.28 -1.01
C GLY A 423 -10.82 13.62 -0.31
N GLU A 424 -10.52 13.07 0.86
CA GLU A 424 -9.29 13.31 1.64
C GLU A 424 -8.18 12.32 1.25
N VAL A 425 -6.95 12.57 1.71
CA VAL A 425 -5.84 11.63 1.52
C VAL A 425 -6.12 10.35 2.31
N PRO A 426 -6.11 9.15 1.69
CA PRO A 426 -6.37 7.93 2.41
C PRO A 426 -5.32 7.66 3.50
N SER A 427 -5.78 7.16 4.66
CA SER A 427 -4.88 6.77 5.76
C SER A 427 -3.85 5.70 5.38
N ALA A 428 -4.11 4.92 4.32
CA ALA A 428 -3.15 3.97 3.74
C ALA A 428 -1.86 4.65 3.25
N CYS A 429 -1.92 5.92 2.87
CA CYS A 429 -0.77 6.68 2.37
C CYS A 429 0.25 6.99 3.48
N ASP A 430 -0.15 7.01 4.76
CA ASP A 430 0.72 7.37 5.89
C ASP A 430 1.85 6.36 6.11
N TRP A 431 1.61 5.10 5.75
CA TRP A 431 2.55 3.98 5.94
C TRP A 431 2.94 3.33 4.60
N CYS A 432 2.64 3.98 3.47
CA CYS A 432 2.91 3.44 2.15
C CYS A 432 4.40 3.52 1.80
N ARG A 433 5.11 2.37 1.86
CA ARG A 433 6.55 2.26 1.52
C ARG A 433 6.87 2.60 0.06
N VAL A 434 5.89 2.48 -0.84
CA VAL A 434 6.04 2.77 -2.28
C VAL A 434 5.49 4.15 -2.66
N ARG A 435 5.27 5.05 -1.68
CA ARG A 435 4.73 6.39 -1.91
C ARG A 435 5.57 7.22 -2.89
N ALA A 436 6.89 7.03 -2.91
CA ALA A 436 7.79 7.71 -3.85
C ALA A 436 7.53 7.35 -5.33
N ALA A 437 6.89 6.20 -5.59
CA ALA A 437 6.47 5.75 -6.91
C ALA A 437 4.96 5.96 -7.17
N CYS A 438 4.30 6.81 -6.37
CA CYS A 438 2.86 7.08 -6.45
C CYS A 438 2.61 8.53 -6.89
N LEU A 439 1.43 8.77 -7.48
CA LEU A 439 0.97 10.09 -7.94
C LEU A 439 0.22 10.89 -6.86
N GLN A 440 0.41 10.58 -5.56
CA GLN A 440 -0.40 11.19 -4.51
C GLN A 440 -0.20 12.70 -4.32
N GLY A 441 0.97 13.22 -4.69
CA GLY A 441 1.24 14.67 -4.71
C GLY A 441 0.76 15.37 -5.98
N ASP A 442 0.29 14.62 -6.98
CA ASP A 442 -0.06 15.16 -8.30
C ASP A 442 -1.54 15.54 -8.36
N THR A 443 -1.80 16.84 -8.37
CA THR A 443 -3.17 17.37 -8.40
C THR A 443 -3.90 17.10 -9.74
N THR A 444 -3.17 16.95 -10.84
CA THR A 444 -3.72 16.63 -12.16
C THR A 444 -4.15 15.17 -12.19
N ALA A 445 -3.31 14.25 -11.72
CA ALA A 445 -3.63 12.83 -11.60
C ALA A 445 -4.87 12.62 -10.71
N ARG A 446 -4.93 13.30 -9.56
CA ARG A 446 -6.09 13.26 -8.65
C ARG A 446 -7.38 13.71 -9.31
N LYS A 447 -7.38 14.86 -10.01
CA LYS A 447 -8.56 15.38 -10.72
C LYS A 447 -9.02 14.44 -11.83
N ARG A 448 -8.09 13.88 -12.60
CA ARG A 448 -8.38 12.91 -13.67
C ARG A 448 -9.03 11.64 -13.12
N LEU A 449 -8.48 11.09 -12.03
CA LEU A 449 -9.02 9.90 -11.40
C LEU A 449 -10.45 10.12 -10.87
N LEU A 450 -10.70 11.26 -10.20
CA LEU A 450 -12.02 11.64 -9.71
C LEU A 450 -13.04 11.79 -10.85
N ALA A 451 -12.70 12.59 -11.88
CA ALA A 451 -13.57 12.80 -13.02
C ALA A 451 -13.86 11.48 -13.77
N TRP A 452 -12.89 10.58 -13.85
CA TRP A 452 -13.07 9.26 -14.41
C TRP A 452 -14.01 8.38 -13.56
N ALA A 453 -13.92 8.45 -12.23
CA ALA A 453 -14.74 7.66 -11.30
C ALA A 453 -16.22 8.10 -11.26
N GLU A 454 -16.47 9.38 -11.55
CA GLU A 454 -17.82 9.96 -11.67
C GLU A 454 -18.49 9.64 -13.02
N GLY A 455 -17.72 9.38 -14.07
CA GLY A 455 -18.25 9.09 -15.41
C GLY A 455 -18.93 7.73 -15.57
N GLU A 456 -19.76 7.59 -16.62
CA GLU A 456 -20.48 6.34 -16.93
C GLU A 456 -19.56 5.16 -17.29
N SER A 457 -19.92 3.96 -16.82
CA SER A 457 -19.33 2.67 -17.20
C SER A 457 -19.71 2.24 -18.61
N ARG A 458 -19.00 2.78 -19.60
CA ARG A 458 -18.99 2.23 -20.97
C ARG A 458 -17.54 2.03 -21.40
N GLY A 459 -17.13 0.78 -21.64
CA GLY A 459 -15.77 0.52 -22.11
C GLY A 459 -15.26 -0.90 -21.87
N PRO A 460 -13.94 -1.11 -22.10
CA PRO A 460 -13.26 -2.39 -21.90
C PRO A 460 -13.39 -2.91 -20.45
N ARG A 461 -13.20 -4.22 -20.25
CA ARG A 461 -13.31 -4.87 -18.92
C ARG A 461 -12.48 -4.20 -17.82
N GLY A 462 -11.25 -3.76 -18.13
CA GLY A 462 -10.36 -3.09 -17.16
C GLY A 462 -11.01 -1.88 -16.49
N PRO A 463 -11.33 -0.80 -17.24
CA PRO A 463 -12.03 0.35 -16.70
C PRO A 463 -13.31 0.04 -15.92
N ALA A 464 -14.12 -0.94 -16.36
CA ALA A 464 -15.32 -1.34 -15.62
C ALA A 464 -14.98 -1.93 -14.24
N SER A 465 -14.09 -2.92 -14.18
CA SER A 465 -13.66 -3.52 -12.91
C SER A 465 -12.96 -2.53 -11.98
N ALA A 466 -12.26 -1.55 -12.55
CA ALA A 466 -11.64 -0.47 -11.80
C ALA A 466 -12.68 0.40 -11.06
N ARG A 467 -13.84 0.66 -11.70
CA ARG A 467 -14.93 1.44 -11.08
C ARG A 467 -15.68 0.62 -10.04
N ASP A 468 -15.90 -0.67 -10.29
CA ASP A 468 -16.49 -1.57 -9.30
C ASP A 468 -15.63 -1.63 -8.02
N LEU A 469 -14.31 -1.68 -8.18
CA LEU A 469 -13.36 -1.60 -7.07
C LEU A 469 -13.38 -0.22 -6.39
N TRP A 470 -13.51 0.87 -7.16
CA TRP A 470 -13.64 2.21 -6.60
C TRP A 470 -14.86 2.33 -5.68
N ARG A 471 -15.98 1.74 -6.12
CA ARG A 471 -17.30 1.68 -5.48
C ARG A 471 -17.53 0.37 -4.71
N ILE A 472 -16.46 -0.23 -4.18
CA ILE A 472 -16.50 -1.56 -3.56
C ILE A 472 -17.58 -1.71 -2.47
N ALA A 473 -17.88 -0.64 -1.73
CA ALA A 473 -18.89 -0.63 -0.68
C ALA A 473 -20.33 -0.40 -1.18
N ASP A 474 -20.51 0.09 -2.40
CA ASP A 474 -21.84 0.39 -2.95
C ASP A 474 -22.60 -0.92 -3.20
N PRO A 475 -23.93 -0.96 -3.02
CA PRO A 475 -24.73 -2.11 -3.46
C PRO A 475 -24.54 -2.34 -4.98
N PRO A 476 -24.77 -3.56 -5.48
CA PRO A 476 -24.79 -3.79 -6.92
C PRO A 476 -25.85 -2.90 -7.58
N ASP A 477 -25.49 -2.29 -8.73
CA ASP A 477 -26.39 -1.45 -9.52
C ASP A 477 -27.57 -2.30 -10.01
N GLY A 478 -28.67 -2.31 -9.24
CA GLY A 478 -29.80 -3.20 -9.47
C GLY A 478 -30.92 -3.17 -8.43
N ASN A 479 -30.87 -2.24 -7.47
CA ASN A 479 -31.98 -2.01 -6.55
C ASN A 479 -32.12 -0.50 -6.27
N LEU A 480 -32.44 0.26 -7.31
CA LEU A 480 -33.27 1.45 -7.15
C LEU A 480 -34.69 0.95 -6.85
N GLY A 481 -34.84 0.34 -5.67
CA GLY A 481 -36.15 0.00 -5.12
C GLY A 481 -36.89 1.31 -4.90
N GLU A 482 -38.08 1.35 -5.48
CA GLU A 482 -39.08 2.39 -5.32
C GLU A 482 -39.25 2.81 -3.87
N GLU A 483 -39.65 4.07 -3.72
CA GLU A 483 -40.22 4.70 -2.54
C GLU A 483 -40.92 3.73 -1.59
N THR A 484 -40.50 3.72 -0.32
CA THR A 484 -41.47 3.66 0.77
C THR A 484 -41.11 4.70 1.82
N ALA A 485 -41.90 5.77 1.78
CA ALA A 485 -42.20 6.63 2.91
C ALA A 485 -42.93 5.87 4.02
#